data_AF-A0A6P1E4W5-F1
#
_entry.id   AF-A0A6P1E4W5-F1
#
_cell.length_a   1.000
_cell.length_b   1.000
_cell.length_c   1.000
_cell.angle_alpha   90.00
_cell.angle_beta   90.00
_cell.angle_gamma   90.00
#
_symmetry.space_group_name_H-M   'P 1'
#
loop_
_entity.id
_entity.type
_entity.pdbx_description
1 polymer ?
#
loop_
_entity_poly.entity_id
_entity_poly.type
_entity_poly.pdbx_seq_one_letter_code
_entity_poly.pdbx_strand_id
1 'polypeptide(L)'
;MNQLVNALDLSAVNLPALFVRTPEASKRFIEFFTANIRNANTRRAYTRATADFAAWCDQPGLTALEDIEPVHVAAYIETLQARLSAPSVKVNLDEVERIII
;
A
#
# COMPACT_ATOMS: atom_id res chain seq x y z
N MET A 1 28.32 14.61 2.14
CA MET A 1 26.99 14.78 1.51
C MET A 1 26.68 13.52 0.69
N ASN A 2 25.79 12.60 1.03
CA ASN A 2 24.91 12.40 2.18
C ASN A 2 24.77 10.89 2.38
N GLN A 3 25.07 10.44 3.59
CA GLN A 3 24.86 9.10 4.12
C GLN A 3 23.36 8.86 4.46
N LEU A 4 22.44 9.26 3.57
CA LEU A 4 20.98 9.16 3.80
C LEU A 4 20.28 8.12 2.90
N VAL A 5 21.06 7.25 2.24
CA VAL A 5 20.58 6.01 1.63
C VAL A 5 20.68 4.81 2.60
N ASN A 6 20.99 5.07 3.88
CA ASN A 6 21.08 4.01 4.88
C ASN A 6 19.70 3.37 5.10
N ALA A 7 19.54 2.22 4.45
CA ALA A 7 18.67 1.13 4.83
C ALA A 7 17.26 1.56 5.22
N LEU A 8 16.49 2.03 4.23
CA LEU A 8 15.15 1.46 4.15
C LEU A 8 15.39 -0.04 3.96
N ASP A 9 15.02 -0.86 4.94
CA ASP A 9 14.95 -2.31 4.80
C ASP A 9 13.86 -2.65 3.76
N LEU A 10 14.13 -2.31 2.50
CA LEU A 10 13.33 -2.64 1.33
C LEU A 10 13.58 -4.09 0.90
N SER A 11 14.66 -4.71 1.41
CA SER A 11 14.93 -6.15 1.28
C SER A 11 13.79 -7.01 1.83
N ALA A 12 13.02 -6.50 2.79
CA ALA A 12 11.82 -7.16 3.32
C ALA A 12 10.50 -6.60 2.76
N VAL A 13 10.53 -5.54 1.95
CA VAL A 13 9.33 -5.00 1.31
C VAL A 13 9.11 -5.79 0.03
N ASN A 14 8.25 -6.79 0.11
CA ASN A 14 7.71 -7.43 -1.09
C ASN A 14 6.94 -6.36 -1.85
N LEU A 15 7.59 -5.73 -2.84
CA LEU A 15 6.99 -4.65 -3.60
C LEU A 15 5.79 -5.23 -4.36
N PRO A 16 4.57 -4.77 -4.06
CA PRO A 16 3.38 -5.39 -4.62
C PRO A 16 3.34 -5.18 -6.14
N ALA A 17 3.38 -6.28 -6.90
CA ALA A 17 3.51 -6.28 -8.36
C ALA A 17 2.48 -5.38 -9.06
N LEU A 18 1.29 -5.25 -8.47
CA LEU A 18 0.23 -4.33 -8.84
C LEU A 18 0.70 -2.87 -9.01
N PHE A 19 1.59 -2.39 -8.13
CA PHE A 19 2.06 -1.00 -8.08
C PHE A 19 3.46 -0.79 -8.70
N VAL A 20 4.20 -1.86 -8.99
CA VAL A 20 5.60 -1.80 -9.44
C VAL A 20 5.85 -2.42 -10.82
N ARG A 21 4.85 -2.35 -11.71
CA ARG A 21 4.88 -2.94 -13.07
C ARG A 21 5.97 -2.39 -13.97
N THR A 22 6.51 -1.20 -13.69
CA THR A 22 7.64 -0.60 -14.41
C THR A 22 8.69 -0.05 -13.44
N PRO A 23 9.96 0.14 -13.88
CA PRO A 23 10.98 0.80 -13.07
C PRO A 23 10.57 2.19 -12.59
N GLU A 24 9.88 2.97 -13.43
CA GLU A 24 9.36 4.30 -13.09
C GLU A 24 8.25 4.23 -12.04
N ALA A 25 7.33 3.28 -12.17
CA ALA A 25 6.27 3.05 -11.19
C ALA A 25 6.85 2.62 -9.83
N SER A 26 7.86 1.74 -9.87
CA SER A 26 8.61 1.32 -8.66
C SER A 26 9.26 2.50 -7.95
N LYS A 27 9.91 3.39 -8.71
CA LYS A 27 10.54 4.60 -8.17
C LYS A 27 9.50 5.54 -7.56
N ARG A 28 8.40 5.80 -8.26
CA ARG A 28 7.30 6.65 -7.76
C ARG A 28 6.66 6.08 -6.50
N PHE A 29 6.47 4.77 -6.43
CA PHE A 29 5.96 4.08 -5.25
C PHE A 29 6.87 4.33 -4.05
N ILE A 30 8.18 4.10 -4.20
CA ILE A 30 9.16 4.34 -3.14
C ILE A 30 9.21 5.84 -2.76
N GLU A 31 9.24 6.74 -3.74
CA GLU A 31 9.25 8.19 -3.52
C GLU A 31 8.00 8.66 -2.76
N PHE A 32 6.82 8.11 -3.07
CA PHE A 32 5.58 8.45 -2.37
C PHE A 32 5.71 8.18 -0.85
N PHE A 33 6.12 6.98 -0.45
CA PHE A 33 6.24 6.62 0.97
C PHE A 33 7.39 7.33 1.68
N THR A 34 8.48 7.64 0.96
CA THR A 34 9.69 8.20 1.57
C THR A 34 9.70 9.72 1.62
N ALA A 35 9.17 10.39 0.60
CA ALA A 35 9.13 11.85 0.51
C ALA A 35 7.93 12.44 1.25
N ASN A 36 6.74 11.80 1.18
CA ASN A 36 5.51 12.38 1.73
C ASN A 36 5.24 11.96 3.18
N ILE A 37 5.69 10.77 3.61
CA ILE A 37 5.38 10.25 4.95
C ILE A 37 6.63 10.26 5.83
N ARG A 38 6.76 11.30 6.66
CA ARG A 38 7.94 11.51 7.53
C ARG A 38 7.97 10.59 8.76
N ASN A 39 6.81 10.22 9.29
CA ASN A 39 6.71 9.34 10.45
C ASN A 39 7.00 7.90 10.03
N ALA A 40 8.05 7.30 10.58
CA ALA A 40 8.48 5.94 10.25
C ALA A 40 7.44 4.86 10.62
N ASN A 41 6.71 5.05 11.73
CA ASN A 41 5.66 4.11 12.15
C ASN A 41 4.47 4.18 11.18
N THR A 42 4.05 5.39 10.82
CA THR A 42 3.01 5.60 9.81
C THR A 42 3.44 5.01 8.48
N ARG A 43 4.66 5.31 8.01
CA ARG A 43 5.20 4.75 6.76
C ARG A 43 5.12 3.22 6.76
N ARG A 44 5.59 2.56 7.82
CA ARG A 44 5.58 1.09 7.90
C ARG A 44 4.17 0.50 7.89
N ALA A 45 3.22 1.11 8.61
CA ALA A 45 1.82 0.68 8.58
C ALA A 45 1.24 0.83 7.17
N TYR A 46 1.50 1.98 6.55
CA TYR A 46 1.00 2.38 5.25
C TYR A 46 1.53 1.45 4.13
N THR A 47 2.83 1.18 4.11
CA THR A 47 3.44 0.26 3.14
C THR A 47 2.92 -1.18 3.31
N ARG A 48 2.63 -1.59 4.56
CA ARG A 48 2.07 -2.92 4.83
C ARG A 48 0.62 -3.06 4.39
N ALA A 49 -0.22 -2.08 4.70
CA ALA A 49 -1.61 -2.03 4.24
C ALA A 49 -1.70 -2.09 2.71
N THR A 50 -0.80 -1.39 2.02
CA THR A 50 -0.71 -1.40 0.55
C THR A 50 -0.31 -2.77 -0.01
N ALA A 51 0.63 -3.45 0.65
CA ALA A 51 1.02 -4.81 0.27
C ALA A 51 -0.11 -5.84 0.52
N ASP A 52 -0.81 -5.73 1.65
CA ASP A 52 -1.94 -6.60 1.99
C ASP A 52 -3.10 -6.41 1.00
N PHE A 53 -3.38 -5.17 0.59
CA PHE A 53 -4.37 -4.87 -0.45
C PHE A 53 -3.99 -5.50 -1.80
N ALA A 54 -2.74 -5.34 -2.24
CA ALA A 54 -2.29 -5.95 -3.49
C ALA A 54 -2.42 -7.49 -3.47
N ALA A 55 -2.07 -8.12 -2.35
CA ALA A 55 -2.24 -9.57 -2.19
C ALA A 55 -3.72 -9.99 -2.18
N TRP A 56 -4.62 -9.13 -1.70
CA TRP A 56 -6.06 -9.36 -1.81
C TRP A 56 -6.53 -9.23 -3.26
N CYS A 57 -6.04 -8.25 -4.01
CA CYS A 57 -6.35 -8.04 -5.44
C CYS A 57 -5.99 -9.23 -6.33
N ASP A 58 -4.97 -10.03 -5.96
CA ASP A 58 -4.63 -11.26 -6.68
C ASP A 58 -5.78 -12.29 -6.67
N GLN A 59 -6.62 -12.32 -5.62
CA GLN A 59 -7.72 -13.29 -5.49
C GLN A 59 -8.83 -13.12 -6.54
N PRO A 60 -9.38 -11.91 -6.77
CA PRO A 60 -10.30 -11.64 -7.87
C PRO A 60 -9.61 -11.49 -9.24
N GLY A 61 -8.28 -11.60 -9.33
CA GLY A 61 -7.54 -11.42 -10.58
C GLY A 61 -7.35 -9.97 -11.01
N LEU A 62 -7.43 -9.02 -10.07
CA LEU A 62 -7.22 -7.59 -10.30
C LEU A 62 -5.72 -7.32 -10.39
N THR A 63 -5.17 -7.52 -11.57
CA THR A 63 -3.72 -7.42 -11.73
C THR A 63 -3.29 -5.98 -11.99
N ALA A 64 -4.09 -5.15 -12.67
CA ALA A 64 -3.72 -3.78 -13.06
C ALA A 64 -4.45 -2.73 -12.23
N LEU A 65 -3.82 -1.56 -12.03
CA LEU A 65 -4.43 -0.46 -11.30
C LEU A 65 -5.69 0.08 -11.99
N GLU A 66 -5.73 0.03 -13.32
CA GLU A 66 -6.92 0.38 -14.11
C GLU A 66 -8.11 -0.57 -13.91
N ASP A 67 -7.88 -1.78 -13.41
CA ASP A 67 -8.95 -2.74 -13.07
C ASP A 67 -9.58 -2.42 -11.70
N ILE A 68 -8.96 -1.54 -10.90
CA ILE A 68 -9.40 -1.24 -9.53
C ILE A 68 -10.49 -0.17 -9.55
N GLU A 69 -11.73 -0.65 -9.49
CA GLU A 69 -12.89 0.20 -9.26
C GLU A 69 -13.19 0.41 -7.76
N PRO A 70 -13.95 1.46 -7.40
CA PRO A 70 -14.38 1.71 -6.02
C PRO A 70 -15.08 0.52 -5.34
N VAL A 71 -15.76 -0.35 -6.12
CA VAL A 71 -16.40 -1.56 -5.59
C VAL A 71 -15.39 -2.57 -5.05
N HIS A 72 -14.20 -2.67 -5.64
CA HIS A 72 -13.13 -3.55 -5.17
C HIS A 72 -12.55 -3.05 -3.85
N VAL A 73 -12.41 -1.73 -3.70
CA VAL A 73 -11.98 -1.10 -2.45
C VAL A 73 -12.99 -1.38 -1.34
N ALA A 74 -14.29 -1.20 -1.61
CA ALA A 74 -15.36 -1.51 -0.66
C ALA A 74 -15.33 -2.98 -0.23
N ALA A 75 -15.18 -3.91 -1.17
CA ALA A 75 -15.09 -5.35 -0.89
C ALA A 75 -13.85 -5.72 -0.06
N TYR A 76 -12.72 -5.06 -0.29
CA TYR A 76 -11.53 -5.23 0.55
C TYR A 76 -11.76 -4.72 1.98
N ILE A 77 -12.40 -3.56 2.15
CA ILE A 77 -12.74 -3.00 3.47
C ILE A 77 -13.67 -3.95 4.25
N GLU A 78 -14.69 -4.51 3.59
CA GLU A 78 -15.56 -5.54 4.19
C GLU A 78 -14.76 -6.78 4.61
N THR A 79 -13.80 -7.22 3.78
CA THR A 79 -12.90 -8.33 4.11
C THR A 79 -12.02 -8.02 5.34
N LEU A 80 -11.56 -6.78 5.48
CA LEU A 80 -10.82 -6.33 6.66
C LEU A 80 -11.71 -6.26 7.90
N GLN A 81 -12.94 -5.76 7.79
CA GLN A 81 -13.91 -5.70 8.88
C GLN A 81 -14.29 -7.09 9.41
N ALA A 82 -14.37 -8.08 8.52
CA ALA A 82 -14.62 -9.47 8.91
C ALA A 82 -13.44 -10.12 9.65
N ARG A 83 -12.21 -9.61 9.47
CA ARG A 83 -10.97 -10.22 10.00
C ARG A 83 -10.33 -9.43 11.15
N LEU A 84 -10.68 -8.15 11.31
CA LEU A 84 -10.05 -7.24 12.25
C LEU A 84 -11.08 -6.59 13.17
N SER A 85 -10.70 -6.36 14.42
CA SER A 85 -11.49 -5.57 15.38
C SER A 85 -11.67 -4.13 14.87
N ALA A 86 -12.81 -3.50 15.20
CA ALA A 86 -13.22 -2.16 14.74
C ALA A 86 -12.13 -1.04 14.75
N PRO A 87 -11.14 -0.99 15.67
CA PRO A 87 -10.08 0.03 15.63
C PRO A 87 -9.16 -0.07 14.41
N SER A 88 -8.91 -1.27 13.89
CA SER A 88 -7.96 -1.51 12.80
C SER A 88 -8.55 -1.22 11.41
N VAL A 89 -9.87 -1.25 11.29
CA VAL A 89 -10.62 -0.93 10.07
C VAL A 89 -10.51 0.56 9.74
N LYS A 90 -10.64 1.42 10.75
CA LYS A 90 -10.66 2.88 10.58
C LYS A 90 -9.31 3.41 10.09
N VAL A 91 -8.21 2.87 10.62
CA VAL A 91 -6.84 3.22 10.19
C VAL A 91 -6.56 2.79 8.74
N ASN A 92 -7.08 1.63 8.32
CA ASN A 92 -6.91 1.16 6.93
C ASN A 92 -7.81 1.90 5.93
N LEU A 93 -8.95 2.46 6.37
CA LEU A 93 -9.82 3.24 5.50
C LEU A 93 -9.19 4.60 5.15
N ASP A 94 -8.73 5.32 6.18
CA ASP A 94 -8.08 6.64 6.04
C ASP A 94 -6.81 6.57 5.15
N GLU A 95 -6.21 5.39 5.07
CA GLU A 95 -5.05 5.05 4.24
C GLU A 95 -5.42 4.95 2.76
N VAL A 96 -6.41 4.10 2.43
CA VAL A 96 -6.78 3.81 1.05
C VAL A 96 -7.36 5.04 0.37
N GLU A 97 -8.16 5.83 1.10
CA GLU A 97 -8.65 7.12 0.60
C GLU A 97 -7.51 8.08 0.25
N ARG A 98 -6.37 8.01 0.93
CA ARG A 98 -5.22 8.89 0.69
C ARG A 98 -4.34 8.48 -0.50
N ILE A 99 -4.44 7.24 -0.95
CA ILE A 99 -3.64 6.71 -2.07
C ILE A 99 -4.33 6.99 -3.42
N ILE A 100 -5.64 7.21 -3.41
CA ILE A 100 -6.48 7.33 -4.62
C ILE A 100 -6.70 8.80 -5.05
N ILE A 101 -6.35 9.78 -4.21
CA ILE A 101 -6.50 11.23 -4.47
C ILE A 101 -5.13 11.89 -4.64
#